data_AF-A0A1M2YWC5-F1
#
_entry.id   AF-A0A1M2YWC5-F1
#
_cell.length_a   1.000
_cell.length_b   1.000
_cell.length_c   1.000
_cell.angle_alpha   90.00
_cell.angle_beta   90.00
_cell.angle_gamma   90.00
#
_symmetry.space_group_name_H-M   'P 1'
#
loop_
_entity.id
_entity.type
_entity.pdbx_description
1 polymer ?
#
loop_
_entity_poly.entity_id
_entity_poly.type
_entity_poly.pdbx_seq_one_letter_code
_entity_poly.pdbx_strand_id
1 'polypeptide(L)' 'MEQQERYRPHPLDRLEYTVAALKGLGDLIGSAKSLQQVGVSEFALLFGMLTEELEDCAVELRRN' A
#
# COMPACT_ATOMS: atom_id res chain seq x y z
N MET A 1 -18.92 10.02 25.37
CA MET A 1 -17.87 9.20 24.72
C MET A 1 -18.02 9.44 23.23
N GLU A 2 -17.53 10.59 22.76
CA GLU A 2 -17.80 11.06 21.41
C GLU A 2 -16.49 11.54 20.78
N GLN A 3 -16.29 11.09 19.54
CA GLN A 3 -15.31 11.59 18.58
C GLN A 3 -13.84 11.35 18.94
N GLN A 4 -13.45 10.08 18.91
CA GLN A 4 -12.14 9.75 18.35
C GLN A 4 -12.28 9.98 16.83
N GLU A 5 -12.24 11.24 16.40
CA GLU A 5 -12.05 11.60 14.98
C GLU A 5 -10.89 10.72 14.49
N ARG A 6 -11.19 9.82 13.55
CA ARG A 6 -10.16 8.96 12.95
C ARG A 6 -9.17 9.91 12.28
N TYR A 7 -8.07 10.20 12.95
CA TYR A 7 -6.94 10.88 12.36
C TYR A 7 -6.47 10.01 11.19
N ARG A 8 -6.89 10.36 9.98
CA ARG A 8 -6.33 9.79 8.76
C ARG A 8 -5.01 10.54 8.55
N PRO A 9 -3.86 9.84 8.51
CA PRO A 9 -2.58 10.49 8.23
C PRO A 9 -2.64 11.26 6.90
N HIS A 10 -1.82 12.29 6.76
CA HIS A 10 -1.81 13.12 5.56
C HIS A 10 -1.54 12.24 4.32
N PRO A 11 -2.16 12.51 3.16
CA PRO A 11 -2.01 11.66 1.98
C PRO A 11 -0.56 11.56 1.48
N LEU A 12 0.31 12.53 1.78
CA LEU A 12 1.75 12.39 1.50
C LEU A 12 2.41 11.32 2.38
N ASP A 13 2.14 11.29 3.68
CA ASP A 13 2.71 10.28 4.58
C ASP A 13 2.26 8.89 4.17
N ARG A 14 0.95 8.75 3.86
CA ARG A 14 0.37 7.51 3.34
C ARG A 14 1.02 7.08 2.03
N LEU A 15 1.22 8.02 1.10
CA LEU A 15 1.90 7.75 -0.16
C LEU A 15 3.33 7.24 0.05
N GLU A 16 4.09 7.83 0.98
CA GLU A 16 5.44 7.38 1.32
C GLU A 16 5.45 5.94 1.84
N TYR A 17 4.55 5.61 2.78
CA TYR A 17 4.40 4.24 3.29
C TYR A 17 4.02 3.25 2.20
N THR A 18 3.06 3.61 1.33
CA THR A 18 2.59 2.75 0.25
C THR A 18 3.69 2.47 -0.77
N VAL A 19 4.48 3.49 -1.13
CA VAL A 19 5.65 3.32 -2.00
C VAL A 19 6.70 2.41 -1.36
N ALA A 20 6.97 2.57 -0.07
CA ALA A 20 7.91 1.71 0.65
C ALA A 20 7.43 0.24 0.69
N ALA A 21 6.13 0.01 0.92
CA ALA A 21 5.55 -1.32 0.93
C ALA A 21 5.59 -1.99 -0.45
N LEU A 22 5.30 -1.25 -1.53
CA LEU A 22 5.42 -1.76 -2.90
C LEU A 22 6.85 -2.16 -3.25
N LYS A 23 7.84 -1.38 -2.81
CA LYS A 23 9.26 -1.74 -2.97
C LYS A 23 9.58 -3.04 -2.23
N GLY A 24 9.17 -3.16 -0.96
CA GLY A 24 9.38 -4.39 -0.18
C GLY A 24 8.72 -5.62 -0.80
N LEU A 25 7.53 -5.48 -1.39
CA LEU A 25 6.86 -6.54 -2.15
C LEU A 25 7.65 -6.93 -3.41
N GLY A 26 8.18 -5.95 -4.14
CA GLY A 26 9.06 -6.19 -5.28
C GLY A 26 10.33 -6.93 -4.88
N ASP A 27 10.99 -6.52 -3.79
CA ASP A 27 12.19 -7.16 -3.26
C ASP A 27 11.91 -8.61 -2.82
N LEU A 28 10.76 -8.84 -2.18
CA LEU A 28 10.32 -10.18 -1.79
C LEU A 28 10.19 -11.09 -3.02
N ILE A 29 9.52 -10.63 -4.08
CA ILE A 29 9.44 -11.38 -5.35
C ILE A 29 10.83 -11.62 -5.94
N GLY A 30 11.66 -10.57 -6.00
CA GLY A 30 13.00 -10.66 -6.59
C GLY A 30 13.91 -11.63 -5.85
N SER A 31 13.72 -11.77 -4.53
CA SER A 31 14.45 -12.72 -3.69
C SER A 31 13.89 -14.15 -3.70
N ALA A 32 12.65 -14.33 -4.17
CA ALA A 32 11.99 -15.63 -4.16
C ALA A 32 12.60 -16.56 -5.22
N LYS A 33 12.88 -17.80 -4.82
CA LYS A 33 13.42 -18.82 -5.75
C LYS A 33 12.35 -19.35 -6.71
N SER A 34 11.07 -19.21 -6.34
CA SER A 34 9.92 -19.48 -7.20
C SER A 34 8.70 -18.71 -6.75
N LEU A 35 7.79 -18.39 -7.68
CA LEU A 35 6.54 -17.68 -7.39
C LEU A 35 5.60 -18.46 -6.46
N GLN A 36 5.73 -19.78 -6.39
CA GLN A 36 4.98 -20.61 -5.44
C GLN A 36 5.34 -20.28 -3.98
N GLN A 37 6.57 -19.82 -3.71
CA GLN A 37 6.99 -19.41 -2.36
C GLN A 37 6.36 -18.08 -1.93
N VAL A 38 5.86 -17.29 -2.87
CA VAL A 38 5.37 -15.93 -2.62
C VAL A 38 3.88 -15.91 -2.25
N GLY A 39 3.15 -17.04 -2.35
CA GLY A 39 1.71 -17.07 -2.09
C GLY A 39 0.98 -16.12 -3.04
N VAL A 40 0.72 -16.60 -4.27
CA VAL A 40 0.23 -15.73 -5.37
C VAL A 40 -1.06 -14.97 -4.98
N SER A 41 -1.93 -15.59 -4.19
CA SER A 41 -3.17 -14.97 -3.71
C SER A 41 -2.93 -13.87 -2.68
N GLU A 42 -2.04 -14.10 -1.72
CA GLU A 42 -1.64 -13.13 -0.71
C GLU A 42 -0.91 -11.94 -1.36
N PHE A 43 -0.04 -12.23 -2.34
CA PHE A 43 0.62 -11.20 -3.13
C PHE A 43 -0.38 -10.32 -3.88
N ALA A 44 -1.32 -10.94 -4.61
CA ALA A 44 -2.33 -10.22 -5.37
C ALA A 44 -3.21 -9.33 -4.46
N LEU A 45 -3.55 -9.84 -3.27
CA LEU A 45 -4.31 -9.07 -2.28
C LEU A 45 -3.52 -7.84 -1.80
N LEU A 46 -2.27 -8.04 -1.36
CA LEU A 46 -1.41 -6.96 -0.87
C LEU A 46 -1.13 -5.93 -1.95
N PHE A 47 -0.84 -6.38 -3.17
CA PHE A 47 -0.64 -5.50 -4.32
C PHE A 47 -1.90 -4.66 -4.59
N GLY A 48 -3.07 -5.29 -4.62
CA GLY A 48 -4.36 -4.61 -4.84
C GLY A 48 -4.62 -3.52 -3.79
N MET A 49 -4.45 -3.84 -2.51
CA MET A 49 -4.64 -2.88 -1.41
C MET A 49 -3.70 -1.67 -1.55
N LEU A 50 -2.44 -1.90 -1.89
CA LEU A 50 -1.48 -0.80 -2.05
C LEU A 50 -1.77 0.04 -3.29
N THR A 51 -2.22 -0.56 -4.38
CA THR A 51 -2.61 0.20 -5.58
C THR A 51 -3.85 1.06 -5.34
N GLU A 52 -4.85 0.54 -4.60
CA GLU A 52 -6.03 1.32 -4.21
C GLU A 52 -5.63 2.50 -3.31
N GLU A 53 -4.74 2.26 -2.34
CA GLU A 53 -4.23 3.31 -1.47
C GLU A 53 -3.43 4.39 -2.23
N LEU A 54 -2.67 4.02 -3.28
CA LEU A 54 -2.02 4.99 -4.17
C LEU A 54 -3.03 5.86 -4.91
N GLU A 55 -4.08 5.25 -5.46
CA GLU A 55 -5.14 5.96 -6.17
C GLU A 55 -5.86 6.94 -5.24
N ASP A 56 -6.22 6.50 -4.03
CA ASP A 56 -6.80 7.31 -2.98
C ASP A 56 -5.91 8.53 -2.65
N CYS A 57 -4.62 8.29 -2.39
CA CYS A 57 -3.68 9.37 -2.10
C CYS A 57 -3.57 10.36 -3.28
N ALA A 58 -3.51 9.87 -4.52
CA ALA A 58 -3.44 10.72 -5.70
C ALA A 58 -4.69 11.59 -5.89
N VAL A 59 -5.88 11.02 -5.61
CA VAL A 59 -7.15 11.77 -5.65
C VAL A 59 -7.19 12.83 -4.55
N GLU A 60 -6.80 12.49 -3.32
CA GLU A 60 -6.76 13.43 -2.20
C GLU A 60 -5.76 14.56 -2.44
N LEU A 61 -4.55 14.26 -2.93
CA LEU A 61 -3.53 15.27 -3.23
C LEU A 61 -3.94 16.22 -4.35
N ARG A 62 -4.68 15.73 -5.36
CA ARG A 62 -5.19 16.59 -6.44
C ARG A 62 -6.29 17.55 -5.97
N ARG A 63 -7.00 17.20 -4.90
CA ARG A 63 -8.12 17.99 -4.36
C ARG A 63 -7.67 19.07 -3.37
N ASN A 64 -6.41 19.04 -2.93
CA ASN A 64 -5.77 20.05 -2.09
C ASN A 64 -4.91 21.00 -2.93
#